data_AF-A0A7L1CBI4-F1
#
_entry.id   AF-A0A7L1CBI4-F1
#
_cell.length_a   1.000
_cell.length_b   1.000
_cell.length_c   1.000
_cell.angle_alpha   90.00
_cell.angle_beta   90.00
_cell.angle_gamma   90.00
#
_symmetry.space_group_name_H-M   'P 1'
#
loop_
_entity.id
_entity.type
_entity.pdbx_description
1 polymer ?
#
loop_
_entity_poly.entity_id
_entity_poly.type
_entity_poly.pdbx_seq_one_letter_code
_entity_poly.pdbx_strand_id
1 'polypeptide(L)'
;RLALERGSSARQALEVITALLERHGQGGNCTEQPEPFVYHNTFLLADRTEAWLLETAGRYWAAQQIREGSRNISNQLSIGSDITAEHPGLRERARSQGWWSGDGEFSFARAFSLERQPPRMEAAKARLQAGRELLRLHAGGDGGGTGMGDYFVRYITPGILLLPRPRSVFKPFVFVAGIKAVPQVRSPSFPQDPARQIPRFRGSVDRRHELYRRHQAALELMERDPERGQQLLQALRELEQQGLQGMQELLQGTASPRPEELADLFFDCVEAEMKFY
;
A
#
# COMPACT_ATOMS: atom_id res chain seq x y z
N ARG A 1 -10.31 1.50 -8.63
CA ARG A 1 -11.33 1.07 -9.62
C ARG A 1 -12.03 2.27 -10.27
N LEU A 2 -12.92 3.00 -9.58
CA LEU A 2 -13.69 4.09 -10.20
C LEU A 2 -12.83 5.15 -10.90
N ALA A 3 -11.68 5.51 -10.33
CA ALA A 3 -10.71 6.42 -10.95
C ALA A 3 -10.17 5.89 -12.30
N LEU A 4 -9.89 4.58 -12.39
CA LEU A 4 -9.40 3.93 -13.61
C LEU A 4 -10.52 3.74 -14.64
N GLU A 5 -11.76 3.56 -14.20
CA GLU A 5 -12.91 3.39 -15.09
C GLU A 5 -13.44 4.71 -15.66
N ARG A 6 -13.19 5.84 -14.98
CA ARG A 6 -13.77 7.15 -15.30
C ARG A 6 -12.77 8.21 -15.74
N GLY A 7 -11.48 8.01 -15.47
CA GLY A 7 -10.42 8.94 -15.88
C GLY A 7 -9.58 8.36 -17.02
N SER A 8 -9.20 9.22 -17.97
CA SER A 8 -8.28 8.88 -19.07
C SER A 8 -6.85 9.39 -18.87
N SER A 9 -6.58 10.09 -17.76
CA SER A 9 -5.25 10.56 -17.36
C SER A 9 -5.07 10.48 -15.84
N ALA A 10 -3.84 10.61 -15.36
CA ALA A 10 -3.53 10.66 -13.93
C ALA A 10 -4.22 11.84 -13.26
N ARG A 11 -4.25 13.01 -13.92
CA ARG A 11 -5.00 14.18 -13.45
C ARG A 11 -6.50 13.92 -13.33
N GLN A 12 -7.14 13.33 -14.34
CA GLN A 12 -8.57 13.02 -14.26
C GLN A 12 -8.85 11.95 -13.19
N ALA A 13 -7.96 10.97 -13.01
CA ALA A 13 -8.08 9.98 -11.95
C ALA A 13 -8.03 10.65 -10.56
N LEU A 14 -7.16 11.66 -10.37
CA LEU A 14 -7.11 12.47 -9.15
C LEU A 14 -8.46 13.17 -8.91
N GLU A 15 -8.98 13.86 -9.91
CA GLU A 15 -10.25 14.61 -9.83
C GLU A 15 -11.45 13.69 -9.53
N VAL A 16 -11.49 12.49 -10.12
CA VAL A 16 -12.52 11.50 -9.80
C VAL A 16 -12.43 11.05 -8.33
N ILE A 17 -11.22 10.80 -7.82
CA ILE A 17 -11.03 10.39 -6.43
C ILE A 17 -11.46 11.50 -5.48
N THR A 18 -11.02 12.73 -5.69
CA THR A 18 -11.30 13.86 -4.81
C THR A 18 -12.78 14.24 -4.82
N ALA A 19 -13.44 14.25 -5.98
CA ALA A 19 -14.87 14.50 -6.08
C ALA A 19 -15.71 13.42 -5.34
N LEU A 20 -15.31 12.15 -5.43
CA LEU A 20 -15.97 11.07 -4.70
C LEU A 20 -15.71 11.18 -3.19
N LEU A 21 -14.50 11.55 -2.80
CA LEU A 21 -14.12 11.78 -1.41
C LEU A 21 -14.92 12.93 -0.79
N GLU A 22 -15.10 14.02 -1.52
CA GLU A 22 -15.87 15.18 -1.08
C GLU A 22 -17.35 14.84 -0.92
N ARG A 23 -17.93 14.09 -1.87
CA ARG A 23 -19.35 13.71 -1.82
C ARG A 23 -19.64 12.65 -0.76
N HIS A 24 -18.83 11.59 -0.71
CA HIS A 24 -19.15 10.39 0.07
C HIS A 24 -18.31 10.24 1.34
N GLY A 25 -17.22 10.99 1.47
CA GLY A 25 -16.23 10.79 2.52
C GLY A 25 -15.34 9.59 2.25
N GLN A 26 -14.46 9.34 3.21
CA GLN A 26 -13.68 8.10 3.27
C GLN A 26 -14.35 7.15 4.25
N GLY A 27 -14.50 5.89 3.86
CA GLY A 27 -15.33 4.94 4.59
C GLY A 27 -14.57 3.77 5.20
N GLY A 28 -15.23 3.14 6.17
CA GLY A 28 -15.04 1.74 6.56
C GLY A 28 -14.09 1.52 7.74
N ASN A 29 -14.44 0.53 8.56
CA ASN A 29 -13.49 -0.07 9.47
C ASN A 29 -12.47 -0.88 8.64
N CYS A 30 -11.19 -0.58 8.78
CA CYS A 30 -10.08 -1.28 8.13
C CYS A 30 -9.56 -2.46 8.97
N THR A 31 -10.31 -2.86 10.00
CA THR A 31 -10.08 -4.07 10.77
C THR A 31 -11.37 -4.86 10.96
N GLU A 32 -11.22 -6.17 11.17
CA GLU A 32 -12.30 -7.05 11.62
C GLU A 32 -12.50 -6.97 13.14
N GLN A 33 -11.63 -6.25 13.84
CA GLN A 33 -11.74 -6.05 15.28
C GLN A 33 -12.89 -5.11 15.63
N PRO A 34 -13.48 -5.25 16.83
CA PRO A 34 -14.57 -4.39 17.30
C PRO A 34 -14.19 -2.91 17.32
N GLU A 35 -12.92 -2.60 17.61
CA GLU A 35 -12.42 -1.24 17.64
C GLU A 35 -12.37 -0.65 16.22
N PRO A 36 -13.01 0.50 15.97
CA PRO A 36 -13.00 1.12 14.67
C PRO A 36 -11.59 1.63 14.34
N PHE A 37 -11.04 1.14 13.24
CA PHE A 37 -9.79 1.63 12.67
C PHE A 37 -10.06 2.23 11.30
N VAL A 38 -10.10 3.55 11.22
CA VAL A 38 -10.24 4.27 9.94
C VAL A 38 -8.85 4.61 9.42
N TYR A 39 -8.61 4.29 8.14
CA TYR A 39 -7.34 4.52 7.48
C TYR A 39 -7.44 5.63 6.43
N HIS A 40 -6.53 6.59 6.52
CA HIS A 40 -6.36 7.65 5.52
C HIS A 40 -5.47 7.17 4.38
N ASN A 41 -6.02 7.19 3.16
CA ASN A 41 -5.40 6.60 2.00
C ASN A 41 -4.43 7.57 1.30
N THR A 42 -3.36 6.99 0.77
CA THR A 42 -2.40 7.62 -0.12
C THR A 42 -2.44 6.93 -1.48
N PHE A 43 -2.45 7.71 -2.56
CA PHE A 43 -2.50 7.22 -3.92
C PHE A 43 -1.32 7.77 -4.72
N LEU A 44 -0.62 6.88 -5.42
CA LEU A 44 0.27 7.26 -6.51
C LEU A 44 -0.49 7.07 -7.82
N LEU A 45 -0.67 8.13 -8.58
CA LEU A 45 -1.39 8.15 -9.86
C LEU A 45 -0.40 8.53 -10.94
N ALA A 46 -0.39 7.81 -12.06
CA ALA A 46 0.52 8.12 -13.14
C ALA A 46 -0.04 7.67 -14.49
N ASP A 47 0.38 8.40 -15.53
CA ASP A 47 0.22 8.02 -16.92
C ASP A 47 1.54 8.27 -17.67
N ARG A 48 1.52 8.28 -19.01
CA ARG A 48 2.71 8.44 -19.85
C ARG A 48 3.35 9.84 -19.78
N THR A 49 2.68 10.82 -19.19
CA THR A 49 3.06 12.24 -19.24
C THR A 49 3.20 12.89 -17.87
N GLU A 50 2.53 12.35 -16.85
CA GLU A 50 2.54 12.94 -15.52
C GLU A 50 2.38 11.90 -14.40
N ALA A 51 2.85 12.27 -13.22
CA ALA A 51 2.68 11.49 -11.99
C ALA A 51 2.27 12.41 -10.83
N TRP A 52 1.41 11.89 -9.96
CA TRP A 52 0.83 12.59 -8.83
C TRP A 52 0.86 11.71 -7.58
N LEU A 53 1.18 12.35 -6.46
CA LEU A 53 0.95 11.82 -5.13
C LEU A 53 -0.29 12.52 -4.57
N LEU A 54 -1.31 11.75 -4.16
CA LEU A 54 -2.51 12.24 -3.49
C LEU A 54 -2.58 11.63 -2.10
N GLU A 55 -2.67 12.47 -1.07
CA GLU A 55 -2.88 12.05 0.31
C GLU A 55 -4.19 12.63 0.84
N THR A 56 -4.89 11.83 1.64
CA THR A 56 -6.23 12.17 2.14
C THR A 56 -6.26 12.25 3.66
N ALA A 57 -7.18 13.03 4.20
CA ALA A 57 -7.48 13.16 5.62
C ALA A 57 -9.00 13.37 5.79
N GLY A 58 -9.74 12.25 5.84
CA GLY A 58 -11.19 12.27 5.82
C GLY A 58 -11.71 12.77 4.46
N ARG A 59 -12.38 13.93 4.44
CA ARG A 59 -12.80 14.62 3.20
C ARG A 59 -11.75 15.56 2.62
N TYR A 60 -10.78 15.95 3.45
CA TYR A 60 -9.71 16.85 3.04
C TYR A 60 -8.61 16.08 2.34
N TRP A 61 -7.87 16.75 1.48
CA TRP A 61 -6.82 16.13 0.69
C TRP A 61 -5.79 17.16 0.24
N ALA A 62 -4.58 16.69 -0.02
CA ALA A 62 -3.53 17.43 -0.67
C ALA A 62 -2.90 16.55 -1.75
N ALA A 63 -2.46 17.17 -2.84
CA ALA A 63 -1.81 16.49 -3.94
C ALA A 63 -0.56 17.25 -4.40
N GLN A 64 0.49 16.48 -4.70
CA GLN A 64 1.75 16.96 -5.24
C GLN A 64 1.94 16.35 -6.63
N GLN A 65 2.21 17.18 -7.63
CA GLN A 65 2.68 16.71 -8.93
C GLN A 65 4.17 16.35 -8.81
N ILE A 66 4.52 15.13 -9.19
CA ILE A 66 5.87 14.61 -9.15
C ILE A 66 6.56 15.04 -10.44
N ARG A 67 7.42 16.07 -10.37
CA ARG A 67 8.13 16.62 -11.53
C ARG A 67 9.46 15.92 -11.82
N GLU A 68 10.11 15.43 -10.77
CA GLU A 68 11.43 14.81 -10.87
C GLU A 68 11.70 13.82 -9.73
N GLY A 69 12.65 12.93 -10.00
CA GLY A 69 13.14 11.92 -9.09
C GLY A 69 12.10 10.84 -8.77
N SER A 70 12.33 10.16 -7.65
CA SER A 70 11.50 9.06 -7.18
C SER A 70 10.59 9.51 -6.03
N ARG A 71 9.52 8.74 -5.77
CA ARG A 71 8.69 8.92 -4.58
C ARG A 71 8.45 7.58 -3.91
N ASN A 72 8.71 7.55 -2.59
CA ASN A 72 8.34 6.45 -1.71
C ASN A 72 7.15 6.88 -0.86
N ILE A 73 6.19 5.99 -0.65
CA ILE A 73 5.06 6.19 0.26
C ILE A 73 5.05 5.08 1.31
N SER A 74 4.52 5.40 2.49
CA SER A 74 4.30 4.44 3.58
C SER A 74 2.97 4.78 4.24
N ASN A 75 2.62 4.09 5.33
CA ASN A 75 1.40 4.37 6.09
C ASN A 75 1.51 5.63 6.95
N GLN A 76 1.96 6.73 6.36
CA GLN A 76 2.05 8.06 6.96
C GLN A 76 1.95 9.13 5.87
N LEU A 77 1.43 10.30 6.26
CA LEU A 77 1.41 11.47 5.38
C LEU A 77 2.83 11.95 5.12
N SER A 78 3.09 12.39 3.90
CA SER A 78 4.41 12.76 3.41
C SER A 78 4.43 14.05 2.59
N ILE A 79 3.28 14.53 2.11
CA ILE A 79 3.18 15.82 1.42
C ILE A 79 3.43 16.94 2.44
N GLY A 80 4.55 17.64 2.26
CA GLY A 80 4.92 18.79 3.08
C GLY A 80 4.25 20.07 2.59
N SER A 81 5.08 21.08 2.31
CA SER A 81 4.65 22.38 1.77
C SER A 81 4.57 22.44 0.25
N ASP A 82 5.25 21.55 -0.46
CA ASP A 82 5.14 21.41 -1.92
C ASP A 82 3.80 20.75 -2.28
N ILE A 83 2.76 21.59 -2.30
CA ILE A 83 1.39 21.22 -2.63
C ILE A 83 1.03 21.84 -3.97
N THR A 84 0.70 20.99 -4.94
CA THR A 84 0.27 21.43 -6.28
C THR A 84 -1.23 21.65 -6.35
N ALA A 85 -2.02 20.85 -5.64
CA ALA A 85 -3.46 21.02 -5.53
C ALA A 85 -3.94 20.58 -4.13
N GLU A 86 -4.95 21.23 -3.59
CA GLU A 86 -5.50 20.93 -2.27
C GLU A 86 -7.02 21.11 -2.24
N HIS A 87 -7.66 20.46 -1.25
CA HIS A 87 -9.06 20.71 -0.96
C HIS A 87 -9.28 22.21 -0.61
N PRO A 88 -10.30 22.90 -1.17
CA PRO A 88 -10.48 24.35 -0.98
C PRO A 88 -10.56 24.79 0.49
N GLY A 89 -11.21 23.99 1.34
CA GLY A 89 -11.31 24.24 2.78
C GLY A 89 -10.16 23.66 3.63
N LEU A 90 -9.07 23.16 3.03
CA LEU A 90 -8.00 22.46 3.76
C LEU A 90 -7.34 23.33 4.83
N ARG A 91 -6.94 24.54 4.45
CA ARG A 91 -6.22 25.48 5.32
C ARG A 91 -7.11 26.07 6.40
N GLU A 92 -8.34 26.44 6.04
CA GLU A 92 -9.35 26.90 6.99
C GLU A 92 -9.64 25.82 8.04
N ARG A 93 -9.77 24.56 7.61
CA ARG A 93 -9.93 23.44 8.52
C ARG A 93 -8.76 23.34 9.50
N ALA A 94 -7.53 23.35 9.01
CA ALA A 94 -6.34 23.29 9.86
C ALA A 94 -6.30 24.44 10.90
N ARG A 95 -6.65 25.67 10.48
CA ARG A 95 -6.75 26.84 11.37
C ARG A 95 -7.82 26.67 12.43
N SER A 96 -9.04 26.28 12.03
CA SER A 96 -10.17 26.09 12.94
C SER A 96 -9.93 25.03 14.02
N GLN A 97 -9.04 24.07 13.75
CA GLN A 97 -8.67 23.01 14.69
C GLN A 97 -7.40 23.33 15.50
N GLY A 98 -6.77 24.48 15.26
CA GLY A 98 -5.51 24.86 15.90
C GLY A 98 -4.28 24.09 15.39
N TRP A 99 -4.39 23.31 14.32
CA TRP A 99 -3.28 22.52 13.77
C TRP A 99 -2.29 23.36 12.95
N TRP A 100 -2.72 24.55 12.54
CA TRP A 100 -1.86 25.55 11.91
C TRP A 100 -2.36 26.94 12.31
N SER A 101 -1.47 27.79 12.83
CA SER A 101 -1.83 29.16 13.25
C SER A 101 -2.29 30.04 12.10
N GLY A 102 -1.92 29.69 10.87
CA GLY A 102 -2.09 30.53 9.70
C GLY A 102 -0.85 31.33 9.33
N ASP A 103 0.15 31.36 10.23
CA ASP A 103 1.44 31.99 10.01
C ASP A 103 2.48 30.97 9.53
N GLY A 104 3.43 31.44 8.73
CA GLY A 104 4.48 30.61 8.14
C GLY A 104 3.98 29.66 7.05
N GLU A 105 4.86 28.76 6.63
CA GLU A 105 4.58 27.82 5.55
C GLU A 105 3.64 26.68 6.01
N PHE A 106 2.56 26.47 5.26
CA PHE A 106 1.63 25.37 5.51
C PHE A 106 2.24 24.03 5.04
N SER A 107 2.15 23.00 5.89
CA SER A 107 2.62 21.65 5.57
C SER A 107 1.50 20.65 5.88
N PHE A 108 1.02 19.92 4.87
CA PHE A 108 -0.11 19.01 5.02
C PHE A 108 0.19 17.88 5.99
N ALA A 109 1.32 17.19 5.82
CA ALA A 109 1.75 16.11 6.70
C ALA A 109 1.93 16.57 8.14
N ARG A 110 2.41 17.80 8.38
CA ARG A 110 2.55 18.35 9.73
C ARG A 110 1.19 18.68 10.36
N ALA A 111 0.30 19.32 9.61
CA ALA A 111 -0.99 19.79 10.14
C ALA A 111 -2.01 18.66 10.32
N PHE A 112 -1.94 17.58 9.52
CA PHE A 112 -2.95 16.51 9.52
C PHE A 112 -2.44 15.18 10.09
N SER A 113 -1.21 15.12 10.59
CA SER A 113 -0.73 13.97 11.37
C SER A 113 -1.10 14.11 12.85
N LEU A 114 -1.28 12.97 13.51
CA LEU A 114 -1.45 12.95 14.97
C LEU A 114 -0.17 13.44 15.65
N GLU A 115 -0.30 14.35 16.63
CA GLU A 115 0.81 14.78 17.49
C GLU A 115 1.42 13.59 18.24
N ARG A 116 0.54 12.74 18.81
CA ARG A 116 0.93 11.49 19.47
C ARG A 116 0.63 10.32 18.56
N GLN A 117 1.66 9.90 17.82
CA GLN A 117 1.54 8.77 16.93
C GLN A 117 1.55 7.44 17.69
N PRO A 118 0.70 6.47 17.35
CA PRO A 118 0.75 5.14 17.96
C PRO A 118 2.04 4.41 17.58
N PRO A 119 2.53 3.44 18.38
CA PRO A 119 3.81 2.75 18.13
C PRO A 119 3.97 2.16 16.72
N ARG A 120 2.88 1.71 16.10
CA ARG A 120 2.86 1.22 14.71
C ARG A 120 3.37 2.23 13.67
N MET A 121 3.32 3.54 13.97
CA MET A 121 3.82 4.57 13.08
C MET A 121 5.35 4.62 13.03
N GLU A 122 6.05 4.14 14.07
CA GLU A 122 7.51 4.02 14.03
C GLU A 122 7.95 3.02 12.95
N ALA A 123 7.23 1.90 12.84
CA ALA A 123 7.42 1.00 11.71
C ALA A 123 7.16 1.74 10.39
N ALA A 124 6.06 2.49 10.27
CA ALA A 124 5.77 3.26 9.05
C ALA A 124 6.88 4.26 8.67
N LYS A 125 7.50 4.92 9.66
CA LYS A 125 8.66 5.81 9.46
C LYS A 125 9.88 5.06 8.96
N ALA A 126 10.23 3.95 9.61
CA ALA A 126 11.34 3.10 9.19
C ALA A 126 11.18 2.62 7.74
N ARG A 127 9.96 2.24 7.33
CA ARG A 127 9.62 1.89 5.93
C ARG A 127 9.86 3.02 4.96
N LEU A 128 9.38 4.21 5.33
CA LEU A 128 9.51 5.37 4.46
C LEU A 128 10.99 5.70 4.27
N GLN A 129 11.78 5.66 5.33
CA GLN A 129 13.22 5.92 5.30
C GLN A 129 13.97 4.88 4.47
N ALA A 130 13.78 3.59 4.77
CA ALA A 130 14.45 2.51 4.05
C ALA A 130 14.13 2.53 2.55
N GLY A 131 12.86 2.69 2.18
CA GLY A 131 12.49 2.80 0.76
C GLY A 131 13.05 4.05 0.08
N ARG A 132 13.18 5.18 0.80
CA ARG A 132 13.83 6.38 0.24
C ARG A 132 15.33 6.18 0.01
N GLU A 133 16.02 5.52 0.93
CA GLU A 133 17.44 5.19 0.80
C GLU A 133 17.69 4.26 -0.39
N LEU A 134 16.88 3.21 -0.51
CA LEU A 134 16.93 2.30 -1.66
C LEU A 134 16.71 3.04 -2.99
N LEU A 135 15.69 3.90 -3.08
CA LEU A 135 15.45 4.67 -4.30
C LEU A 135 16.60 5.64 -4.61
N ARG A 136 17.28 6.20 -3.60
CA ARG A 136 18.45 7.06 -3.80
C ARG A 136 19.65 6.29 -4.35
N LEU A 137 19.91 5.07 -3.85
CA LEU A 137 20.99 4.21 -4.35
C LEU A 137 20.85 3.90 -5.84
N HIS A 138 19.61 3.78 -6.34
CA HIS A 138 19.33 3.42 -7.73
C HIS A 138 19.03 4.63 -8.63
N ALA A 139 18.95 5.84 -8.08
CA ALA A 139 18.70 7.06 -8.85
C ALA A 139 19.92 7.54 -9.67
N GLY A 140 21.11 6.97 -9.42
CA GLY A 140 22.37 7.38 -10.04
C GLY A 140 23.00 6.36 -11.01
N GLY A 141 22.27 5.30 -11.38
CA GLY A 141 22.74 4.36 -12.41
C GLY A 141 22.45 4.90 -13.80
N ASP A 142 23.45 5.48 -14.45
CA ASP A 142 23.41 5.87 -15.87
C ASP A 142 23.24 4.60 -16.76
N GLY A 143 22.02 4.11 -16.87
CA GLY A 143 21.60 3.19 -17.91
C GLY A 143 21.22 3.99 -19.15
N GLY A 144 22.17 4.21 -20.06
CA GLY A 144 21.90 4.68 -21.41
C GLY A 144 20.90 3.75 -22.11
N GLY A 145 19.62 4.11 -22.04
CA GLY A 145 18.50 3.41 -22.65
C GLY A 145 17.41 4.43 -22.97
N THR A 146 17.30 4.75 -24.25
CA THR A 146 16.34 5.69 -24.83
C THR A 146 14.89 5.25 -24.58
N GLY A 147 14.14 6.04 -23.81
CA GLY A 147 12.68 5.97 -23.80
C GLY A 147 12.08 6.40 -22.47
N MET A 148 11.19 7.39 -22.50
CA MET A 148 10.35 7.85 -21.38
C MET A 148 9.34 6.77 -20.89
N GLY A 149 9.61 5.48 -21.18
CA GLY A 149 8.78 4.31 -20.92
C GLY A 149 9.48 3.20 -20.13
N ASP A 150 10.77 3.32 -19.84
CA ASP A 150 11.48 2.32 -19.04
C ASP A 150 11.61 2.80 -17.59
N TYR A 151 11.15 1.94 -16.68
CA TYR A 151 11.16 2.09 -15.22
C TYR A 151 10.04 2.90 -14.55
N PHE A 152 8.78 2.62 -14.90
CA PHE A 152 7.71 2.68 -13.88
C PHE A 152 7.82 1.47 -12.93
N VAL A 153 8.98 1.26 -12.31
CA VAL A 153 9.15 0.24 -11.28
C VAL A 153 8.60 0.81 -9.98
N ARG A 154 7.32 0.56 -9.73
CA ARG A 154 6.82 0.49 -8.35
C ARG A 154 7.49 -0.71 -7.70
N TYR A 155 8.68 -0.49 -7.17
CA TYR A 155 9.05 -1.25 -6.01
C TYR A 155 8.08 -0.83 -4.90
N ILE A 156 7.16 -1.72 -4.55
CA ILE A 156 6.92 -1.94 -3.12
C ILE A 156 8.19 -2.65 -2.64
N THR A 157 9.33 -1.94 -2.63
CA THR A 157 10.52 -2.46 -1.98
C THR A 157 10.13 -2.60 -0.52
N PRO A 158 10.67 -3.61 0.18
CA PRO A 158 10.39 -3.83 1.57
C PRO A 158 11.11 -2.74 2.37
N GLY A 159 10.58 -1.52 2.33
CA GLY A 159 10.28 -0.87 3.57
C GLY A 159 9.29 -1.79 4.27
N ILE A 160 9.81 -2.86 4.88
CA ILE A 160 9.28 -3.50 6.06
C ILE A 160 7.74 -3.65 5.98
N LEU A 161 7.20 -4.65 5.28
CA LEU A 161 5.93 -5.19 5.81
C LEU A 161 6.16 -5.87 7.18
N LEU A 162 7.20 -5.53 7.98
CA LEU A 162 7.09 -5.48 9.44
C LEU A 162 6.04 -4.41 9.81
N LEU A 163 4.79 -4.67 9.49
CA LEU A 163 3.97 -4.84 10.66
C LEU A 163 4.46 -6.17 11.25
N PRO A 164 4.75 -6.29 12.54
CA PRO A 164 4.60 -7.58 13.19
C PRO A 164 3.10 -7.92 13.08
N ARG A 165 2.65 -8.27 11.88
CA ARG A 165 1.39 -8.93 11.64
C ARG A 165 1.81 -10.38 11.72
N PRO A 166 1.49 -11.10 12.80
CA PRO A 166 1.69 -12.54 12.89
C PRO A 166 0.87 -13.34 11.84
N ARG A 167 0.36 -12.66 10.82
CA ARG A 167 -0.63 -13.17 9.88
C ARG A 167 -0.02 -13.55 8.55
N SER A 168 1.06 -12.92 8.07
CA SER A 168 1.54 -13.21 6.71
C SER A 168 2.99 -12.80 6.47
N VAL A 169 3.68 -13.53 5.59
CA VAL A 169 5.03 -13.22 5.11
C VAL A 169 5.03 -12.22 3.96
N PHE A 170 6.15 -11.49 3.82
CA PHE A 170 6.43 -10.65 2.66
C PHE A 170 6.22 -11.40 1.33
N LYS A 171 5.52 -10.75 0.40
CA LYS A 171 5.31 -11.24 -0.97
C LYS A 171 5.72 -10.14 -1.94
N PRO A 172 6.81 -10.30 -2.68
CA PRO A 172 7.18 -9.33 -3.70
C PRO A 172 6.11 -9.28 -4.79
N PHE A 173 5.86 -8.07 -5.30
CA PHE A 173 4.95 -7.84 -6.41
C PHE A 173 5.71 -7.16 -7.53
N VAL A 174 5.77 -7.82 -8.69
CA VAL A 174 6.51 -7.37 -9.87
C VAL A 174 5.54 -7.33 -11.05
N PHE A 175 5.63 -6.27 -11.86
CA PHE A 175 4.87 -6.17 -13.10
C PHE A 175 5.66 -6.87 -14.22
N VAL A 176 5.22 -8.06 -14.61
CA VAL A 176 5.77 -8.81 -15.73
C VAL A 176 4.63 -9.41 -16.54
N ALA A 177 4.85 -9.70 -17.82
CA ALA A 177 3.86 -10.39 -18.64
C ALA A 177 3.67 -11.84 -18.15
N GLY A 178 2.48 -12.41 -18.36
CA GLY A 178 2.24 -13.82 -18.07
C GLY A 178 2.13 -14.19 -16.58
N ILE A 179 1.78 -13.23 -15.70
CA ILE A 179 1.60 -13.50 -14.26
C ILE A 179 0.74 -14.74 -14.04
N LYS A 180 1.27 -15.68 -13.26
CA LYS A 180 0.56 -16.88 -12.85
C LYS A 180 -0.60 -16.54 -11.92
N ALA A 181 -1.77 -17.07 -12.22
CA ALA A 181 -2.95 -16.85 -11.40
C ALA A 181 -2.79 -17.53 -10.03
N VAL A 182 -3.15 -16.80 -8.96
CA VAL A 182 -3.07 -17.29 -7.58
C VAL A 182 -4.48 -17.42 -7.00
N PRO A 183 -5.17 -18.56 -7.22
CA PRO A 183 -6.56 -18.74 -6.75
C PRO A 183 -6.73 -18.64 -5.24
N GLN A 184 -5.69 -18.95 -4.45
CA GLN A 184 -5.68 -18.95 -2.98
C GLN A 184 -5.91 -17.55 -2.39
N VAL A 185 -5.60 -16.49 -3.15
CA VAL A 185 -5.83 -15.09 -2.76
C VAL A 185 -7.09 -14.49 -3.39
N ARG A 186 -7.84 -15.28 -4.16
CA ARG A 186 -9.07 -14.83 -4.83
C ARG A 186 -10.26 -15.00 -3.90
N SER A 187 -10.95 -13.89 -3.59
CA SER A 187 -12.23 -13.97 -2.88
C SER A 187 -13.27 -14.78 -3.66
N PRO A 188 -14.10 -15.57 -2.97
CA PRO A 188 -15.19 -16.31 -3.60
C PRO A 188 -16.16 -15.37 -4.32
N SER A 189 -16.71 -15.85 -5.42
CA SER A 189 -17.76 -15.16 -6.18
C SER A 189 -19.11 -15.75 -5.84
N PHE A 190 -20.11 -14.90 -5.63
CA PHE A 190 -21.46 -15.32 -5.25
C PHE A 190 -22.43 -15.02 -6.40
N PRO A 191 -23.24 -16.00 -6.85
CA PRO A 191 -24.25 -15.74 -7.87
C PRO A 191 -25.22 -14.62 -7.47
N GLN A 192 -25.64 -14.60 -6.21
CA GLN A 192 -26.49 -13.56 -5.62
C GLN A 192 -25.68 -12.63 -4.72
N ASP A 193 -24.65 -11.99 -5.27
CA ASP A 193 -23.78 -11.10 -4.51
C ASP A 193 -24.53 -9.87 -3.96
N PRO A 194 -24.62 -9.65 -2.63
CA PRO A 194 -25.31 -8.50 -2.05
C PRO A 194 -24.77 -7.13 -2.50
N ALA A 195 -23.51 -7.05 -2.93
CA ALA A 195 -22.91 -5.82 -3.45
C ALA A 195 -23.36 -5.50 -4.90
N ARG A 196 -23.93 -6.49 -5.61
CA ARG A 196 -24.45 -6.36 -6.97
C ARG A 196 -25.98 -6.21 -7.04
N GLN A 197 -26.68 -6.54 -5.97
CA GLN A 197 -28.14 -6.38 -5.86
C GLN A 197 -28.51 -4.94 -5.50
N ILE A 198 -29.71 -4.48 -5.90
CA ILE A 198 -30.24 -3.16 -5.54
C ILE A 198 -31.47 -3.37 -4.65
N PRO A 199 -31.52 -2.78 -3.44
CA PRO A 199 -30.47 -1.95 -2.82
C PRO A 199 -29.25 -2.79 -2.36
N ARG A 200 -28.06 -2.19 -2.48
CA ARG A 200 -26.77 -2.86 -2.20
C ARG A 200 -26.59 -3.13 -0.71
N PHE A 201 -25.85 -4.19 -0.41
CA PHE A 201 -25.40 -4.55 0.94
C PHE A 201 -26.53 -4.87 1.94
N ARG A 202 -27.68 -5.36 1.46
CA ARG A 202 -28.78 -5.83 2.33
C ARG A 202 -28.45 -7.08 3.17
N GLY A 203 -27.38 -7.78 2.84
CA GLY A 203 -26.86 -8.91 3.61
C GLY A 203 -25.34 -8.99 3.48
N SER A 204 -24.72 -9.85 4.30
CA SER A 204 -23.30 -10.13 4.28
C SER A 204 -23.02 -11.53 3.72
N VAL A 205 -21.85 -11.68 3.10
CA VAL A 205 -21.33 -12.98 2.64
C VAL A 205 -19.88 -13.07 3.10
N ASP A 206 -19.41 -14.29 3.39
CA ASP A 206 -18.02 -14.51 3.76
C ASP A 206 -17.10 -14.41 2.53
N ARG A 207 -16.38 -13.29 2.39
CA ARG A 207 -15.48 -13.02 1.26
C ARG A 207 -14.03 -13.44 1.51
N ARG A 208 -13.74 -14.07 2.66
CA ARG A 208 -12.39 -14.52 2.99
C ARG A 208 -11.92 -15.56 1.96
N HIS A 209 -10.77 -15.31 1.36
CA HIS A 209 -10.11 -16.25 0.46
C HIS A 209 -9.37 -17.33 1.27
N GLU A 210 -8.89 -18.38 0.59
CA GLU A 210 -8.28 -19.54 1.24
C GLU A 210 -7.07 -19.15 2.12
N LEU A 211 -6.13 -18.39 1.56
CA LEU A 211 -4.94 -17.96 2.30
C LEU A 211 -5.32 -17.16 3.57
N TYR A 212 -6.35 -16.31 3.51
CA TYR A 212 -6.81 -15.55 4.68
C TYR A 212 -7.37 -16.47 5.77
N ARG A 213 -8.11 -17.51 5.40
CA ARG A 213 -8.62 -18.50 6.36
C ARG A 213 -7.48 -19.27 7.03
N ARG A 214 -6.42 -19.60 6.28
CA ARG A 214 -5.20 -20.20 6.83
C ARG A 214 -4.49 -19.25 7.80
N HIS A 215 -4.40 -17.96 7.47
CA HIS A 215 -3.89 -16.94 8.40
C HIS A 215 -4.68 -16.92 9.71
N GLN A 216 -6.01 -16.99 9.65
CA GLN A 216 -6.84 -17.05 10.85
C GLN A 216 -6.59 -18.31 11.67
N ALA A 217 -6.54 -19.48 11.03
CA ALA A 217 -6.24 -20.74 11.71
C ALA A 217 -4.86 -20.74 12.37
N ALA A 218 -3.85 -20.16 11.71
CA ALA A 218 -2.50 -20.00 12.23
C ALA A 218 -2.46 -19.12 13.49
N LEU A 219 -3.21 -18.02 13.52
CA LEU A 219 -3.32 -17.19 14.72
C LEU A 219 -4.00 -17.93 15.86
N GLU A 220 -5.09 -18.62 15.59
CA GLU A 220 -5.79 -19.43 16.60
C GLU A 220 -4.87 -20.52 17.16
N LEU A 221 -4.02 -21.13 16.31
CA LEU A 221 -3.00 -22.08 16.76
C LEU A 221 -1.98 -21.41 17.67
N MET A 222 -1.43 -20.25 17.29
CA MET A 222 -0.45 -19.50 18.09
C MET A 222 -1.01 -19.10 19.46
N GLU A 223 -2.31 -18.79 19.55
CA GLU A 223 -2.99 -18.46 20.81
C GLU A 223 -3.23 -19.70 21.68
N ARG A 224 -3.56 -20.85 21.08
CA ARG A 224 -3.87 -22.09 21.80
C ARG A 224 -2.61 -22.87 22.22
N ASP A 225 -1.55 -22.82 21.43
CA ASP A 225 -0.31 -23.56 21.64
C ASP A 225 0.90 -22.63 21.41
N PRO A 226 1.43 -22.01 22.49
CA PRO A 226 2.53 -21.06 22.38
C PRO A 226 3.83 -21.66 21.83
N GLU A 227 4.10 -22.95 22.07
CA GLU A 227 5.33 -23.61 21.60
C GLU A 227 5.28 -23.81 20.09
N ARG A 228 4.19 -24.42 19.59
CA ARG A 228 3.95 -24.52 18.14
C ARG A 228 3.83 -23.15 17.49
N GLY A 229 3.22 -22.20 18.18
CA GLY A 229 3.11 -20.81 17.73
C GLY A 229 4.47 -20.14 17.51
N GLN A 230 5.42 -20.35 18.43
CA GLN A 230 6.80 -19.86 18.28
C GLN A 230 7.53 -20.53 17.12
N GLN A 231 7.38 -21.85 16.96
CA GLN A 231 7.98 -22.58 15.82
C GLN A 231 7.45 -22.06 14.49
N LEU A 232 6.14 -21.86 14.38
CA LEU A 232 5.52 -21.29 13.18
C LEU A 232 6.01 -19.87 12.92
N LEU A 233 6.06 -19.01 13.93
CA LEU A 233 6.56 -17.65 13.80
C LEU A 233 8.02 -17.60 13.33
N GLN A 234 8.86 -18.52 13.83
CA GLN A 234 10.25 -18.65 13.42
C GLN A 234 10.36 -19.07 11.94
N ALA A 235 9.60 -20.07 11.51
CA ALA A 235 9.56 -20.50 10.11
C ALA A 235 9.10 -19.37 9.16
N LEU A 236 8.06 -18.61 9.56
CA LEU A 236 7.59 -17.48 8.77
C LEU A 236 8.63 -16.36 8.66
N ARG A 237 9.41 -16.11 9.73
CA ARG A 237 10.51 -15.12 9.71
C ARG A 237 11.65 -15.55 8.80
N GLU A 238 12.01 -16.83 8.81
CA GLU A 238 13.03 -17.37 7.91
C GLU A 238 12.60 -17.27 6.45
N LEU A 239 11.34 -17.62 6.15
CA LEU A 239 10.77 -17.46 4.80
C LEU A 239 10.77 -15.99 4.36
N GLU A 240 10.40 -15.07 5.25
CA GLU A 240 10.45 -13.64 4.98
C GLU A 240 11.89 -13.16 4.71
N GLN A 241 12.87 -13.57 5.52
CA GLN A 241 14.28 -13.22 5.32
C GLN A 241 14.82 -13.69 3.96
N GLN A 242 14.48 -14.92 3.55
CA GLN A 242 14.87 -15.45 2.24
C GLN A 242 14.28 -14.62 1.10
N GLY A 243 12.98 -14.26 1.19
CA GLY A 243 12.33 -13.40 0.21
C GLY A 243 12.95 -12.00 0.14
N LEU A 244 13.33 -11.43 1.30
CA LEU A 244 14.00 -10.14 1.36
C LEU A 244 15.40 -10.17 0.73
N GLN A 245 16.18 -11.22 1.01
CA GLN A 245 17.50 -11.40 0.43
C GLN A 245 17.42 -11.53 -1.10
N GLY A 246 16.51 -12.36 -1.63
CA GLY A 246 16.33 -12.49 -3.07
C GLY A 246 15.96 -11.17 -3.75
N MET A 247 15.15 -10.33 -3.09
CA MET A 247 14.85 -8.99 -3.59
C MET A 247 16.06 -8.05 -3.55
N GLN A 248 16.92 -8.14 -2.54
CA GLN A 248 18.15 -7.36 -2.48
C GLN A 248 19.11 -7.74 -3.61
N GLU A 249 19.26 -9.04 -3.89
CA GLU A 249 20.11 -9.53 -4.98
C GLU A 249 19.58 -9.08 -6.36
N LEU A 250 18.25 -9.11 -6.55
CA LEU A 250 17.61 -8.56 -7.75
C LEU A 250 17.88 -7.06 -7.92
N LEU A 251 17.79 -6.29 -6.84
CA LEU A 251 18.03 -4.85 -6.84
C LEU A 251 19.49 -4.50 -7.13
N GLN A 252 20.41 -5.25 -6.54
CA GLN A 252 21.86 -5.07 -6.74
C GLN A 252 22.32 -5.55 -8.12
N GLY A 253 21.45 -6.18 -8.91
CA GLY A 253 21.79 -6.77 -10.20
C GLY A 253 22.67 -8.02 -10.09
N THR A 254 22.84 -8.58 -8.89
CA THR A 254 23.58 -9.83 -8.66
C THR A 254 22.74 -11.06 -9.01
N ALA A 255 21.41 -10.92 -9.02
CA ALA A 255 20.47 -11.89 -9.56
C ALA A 255 19.82 -11.36 -10.86
N SER A 256 19.75 -12.21 -11.88
CA SER A 256 19.06 -11.94 -13.15
C SER A 256 18.07 -13.06 -13.45
N PRO A 257 16.94 -13.12 -12.70
CA PRO A 257 15.94 -14.15 -12.90
C PRO A 257 15.30 -14.05 -14.27
N ARG A 258 14.89 -15.18 -14.81
CA ARG A 258 14.18 -15.23 -16.09
C ARG A 258 12.78 -14.61 -15.95
N PRO A 259 12.18 -14.05 -17.02
CA PRO A 259 10.82 -13.51 -16.96
C PRO A 259 9.79 -14.48 -16.39
N GLU A 260 9.92 -15.78 -16.66
CA GLU A 260 9.03 -16.81 -16.12
C GLU A 260 9.16 -16.96 -14.60
N GLU A 261 10.37 -16.84 -14.06
CA GLU A 261 10.62 -16.89 -12.61
C GLU A 261 10.01 -15.67 -11.91
N LEU A 262 10.11 -14.49 -12.53
CA LEU A 262 9.46 -13.29 -12.03
C LEU A 262 7.92 -13.39 -12.09
N ALA A 263 7.38 -14.08 -13.10
CA ALA A 263 5.94 -14.25 -13.26
C ALA A 263 5.34 -15.22 -12.23
N ASP A 264 6.13 -16.19 -11.76
CA ASP A 264 5.75 -17.19 -10.76
C ASP A 264 6.04 -16.73 -9.32
N LEU A 265 6.90 -15.73 -9.13
CA LEU A 265 7.39 -15.28 -7.82
C LEU A 265 6.29 -15.06 -6.77
N PHE A 266 5.22 -14.32 -7.12
CA PHE A 266 4.12 -14.08 -6.18
C PHE A 266 3.34 -15.37 -5.86
N PHE A 267 3.14 -16.24 -6.84
CA PHE A 267 2.50 -17.55 -6.66
C PHE A 267 3.34 -18.43 -5.73
N ASP A 268 4.65 -18.51 -5.97
CA ASP A 268 5.57 -19.33 -5.18
C ASP A 268 5.64 -18.88 -3.72
N CYS A 269 5.61 -17.56 -3.46
CA CYS A 269 5.54 -17.05 -2.09
C CYS A 269 4.22 -17.42 -1.39
N VAL A 270 3.09 -17.39 -2.10
CA VAL A 270 1.80 -17.81 -1.55
C VAL A 270 1.79 -19.31 -1.27
N GLU A 271 2.28 -20.13 -2.20
CA GLU A 271 2.37 -21.59 -2.01
C GLU A 271 3.32 -21.99 -0.89
N ALA A 272 4.48 -21.34 -0.79
CA ALA A 272 5.43 -21.57 0.29
C ALA A 272 4.78 -21.26 1.64
N GLU A 273 4.11 -20.11 1.76
CA GLU A 273 3.41 -19.72 2.98
C GLU A 273 2.25 -20.68 3.32
N MET A 274 1.47 -21.11 2.33
CA MET A 274 0.37 -22.06 2.52
C MET A 274 0.84 -23.41 3.08
N LYS A 275 2.07 -23.84 2.80
CA LYS A 275 2.64 -25.09 3.33
C LYS A 275 2.96 -25.01 4.82
N PHE A 276 3.12 -23.81 5.38
CA PHE A 276 3.39 -23.61 6.81
C PHE A 276 2.12 -23.58 7.68
N TYR A 277 0.91 -23.48 7.08
CA TYR A 277 -0.37 -23.37 7.79
C TYR A 277 -1.22 -24.65 7.73
#